data_AF-A0A837I0Q3-F1
#
_entry.id   AF-A0A837I0Q3-F1
#
_cell.length_a   1.000
_cell.length_b   1.000
_cell.length_c   1.000
_cell.angle_alpha   90.00
_cell.angle_beta   90.00
_cell.angle_gamma   90.00
#
_symmetry.space_group_name_H-M   'P 1'
#
loop_
_entity.id
_entity.type
_entity.pdbx_description
1 polymer ?
#
loop_
_entity_poly.entity_id
_entity_poly.type
_entity_poly.pdbx_seq_one_letter_code
_entity_poly.pdbx_strand_id
1 'polypeptide(L)'
;MKKVCAITKKGSIVGGGYSNRTRATKFNPTGKVRKYPNLQKKRLFIPELGKTINLEVSARGMRTMKKRGAYSTLLKAGLIQTK
;
A
#
# COMPACT_ATOMS: atom_id res chain seq x y z
N MET A 1 12.29 7.62 3.32
CA MET A 1 10.91 7.62 2.76
C MET A 1 9.98 6.81 3.64
N LYS A 2 8.81 7.38 3.99
CA LYS A 2 7.76 6.66 4.74
C LYS A 2 7.15 5.61 3.81
N LYS A 3 7.34 4.31 4.07
CA LYS A 3 6.76 3.22 3.25
C LYS A 3 5.25 3.09 3.49
N VAL A 4 4.50 4.08 3.01
CA VAL A 4 3.04 4.18 3.13
C VAL A 4 2.45 4.40 1.75
N CYS A 5 1.41 3.65 1.42
CA CYS A 5 0.70 3.84 0.16
C CYS A 5 -0.09 5.16 0.16
N ALA A 6 0.08 5.98 -0.87
CA ALA A 6 -0.60 7.27 -1.00
C ALA A 6 -2.14 7.16 -1.01
N ILE A 7 -2.69 6.09 -1.61
CA ILE A 7 -4.15 5.91 -1.77
C ILE A 7 -4.77 5.24 -0.54
N THR A 8 -4.20 4.11 -0.11
CA THR A 8 -4.82 3.25 0.93
C THR A 8 -4.27 3.51 2.32
N LYS A 9 -3.26 4.38 2.46
CA LYS A 9 -2.54 4.67 3.71
C LYS A 9 -1.94 3.43 4.39
N LYS A 10 -1.82 2.32 3.66
CA LYS A 10 -1.26 1.07 4.17
C LYS A 10 0.23 1.27 4.46
N GLY A 11 0.62 1.12 5.73
CA GLY A 11 1.99 1.25 6.21
C GLY A 11 2.65 -0.10 6.54
N SER A 12 3.87 -0.01 7.07
CA SER A 12 4.58 -1.15 7.64
C SER A 12 3.99 -1.55 8.98
N ILE A 13 4.00 -2.84 9.27
CA ILE A 13 3.56 -3.41 10.54
C ILE A 13 4.73 -4.19 11.15
N VAL A 14 4.88 -4.13 12.46
CA VAL A 14 5.83 -4.97 13.20
C VAL A 14 5.09 -6.25 13.60
N GLY A 15 5.58 -7.41 13.14
CA GLY A 15 5.00 -8.71 13.47
C GLY A 15 6.06 -9.65 14.01
N GLY A 16 5.69 -10.45 15.00
CA GLY A 16 6.49 -11.60 15.40
C GLY A 16 6.37 -12.75 14.41
N GLY A 17 7.19 -13.79 14.61
CA GLY A 17 7.00 -15.09 14.00
C GLY A 17 6.99 -16.18 15.05
N TYR A 18 6.82 -17.42 14.60
CA TYR A 18 6.90 -18.62 15.42
C TYR A 18 7.91 -19.57 14.75
N SER A 19 8.73 -20.24 15.55
CA SER A 19 9.74 -21.15 15.03
C SER A 19 9.16 -22.54 14.72
N ASN A 20 9.37 -23.06 13.51
CA ASN A 20 8.91 -24.40 13.14
C ASN A 20 9.77 -25.56 13.74
N ARG A 21 10.80 -25.25 14.53
CA ARG A 21 11.81 -26.22 14.99
C ARG A 21 11.43 -26.97 16.28
N THR A 22 10.44 -26.47 17.02
CA THR A 22 9.96 -27.09 18.27
C THR A 22 8.52 -27.60 18.16
N ARG A 23 8.21 -28.66 18.91
CA ARG A 23 6.88 -29.29 18.99
C ARG A 23 5.80 -28.20 19.10
N ALA A 24 4.78 -28.26 18.26
CA ALA A 24 3.73 -27.22 18.09
C ALA A 24 2.98 -26.85 19.39
N THR A 25 3.16 -27.62 20.46
CA THR A 25 2.58 -27.40 21.79
C THR A 25 3.32 -26.35 22.64
N LYS A 26 4.53 -25.89 22.25
CA LYS A 26 5.28 -24.85 22.97
C LYS A 26 5.38 -23.57 22.13
N PHE A 27 4.80 -22.47 22.60
CA PHE A 27 4.94 -21.17 21.95
C PHE A 27 6.39 -20.65 22.05
N ASN A 28 7.15 -20.70 20.94
CA ASN A 28 8.49 -20.16 20.80
C ASN A 28 8.46 -18.97 19.83
N PRO A 29 8.32 -17.73 20.34
CA PRO A 29 8.28 -16.55 19.50
C PRO A 29 9.65 -16.28 18.89
N THR A 30 9.69 -16.04 17.58
CA THR A 30 10.87 -15.43 16.96
C THR A 30 10.82 -13.91 17.13
N GLY A 31 11.99 -13.27 17.01
CA GLY A 31 12.13 -11.82 17.13
C GLY A 31 11.13 -11.04 16.26
N LYS A 32 10.75 -9.85 16.72
CA LYS A 32 9.83 -8.97 15.98
C LYS A 32 10.52 -8.44 14.72
N VAL A 33 9.93 -8.70 13.55
CA VAL A 33 10.44 -8.22 12.26
C VAL A 33 9.43 -7.26 11.64
N ARG A 34 9.94 -6.21 11.00
CA ARG A 34 9.10 -5.23 10.30
C ARG A 34 8.71 -5.77 8.92
N LYS A 35 7.40 -5.90 8.68
CA LYS A 35 6.80 -6.29 7.40
C LYS A 35 6.39 -5.03 6.64
N TYR A 36 6.85 -4.91 5.40
CA TYR A 36 6.60 -3.73 4.57
C TYR A 36 5.50 -3.99 3.53
N PRO A 37 4.73 -2.96 3.15
CA PRO A 37 3.81 -3.06 2.04
C PRO A 37 4.56 -3.17 0.71
N ASN A 38 4.03 -3.93 -0.25
CA ASN A 38 4.52 -4.02 -1.63
C ASN A 38 4.18 -2.72 -2.37
N LEU A 39 5.07 -1.73 -2.29
CA LEU A 39 4.97 -0.43 -2.93
C LEU A 39 5.66 -0.45 -4.29
N GLN A 40 5.00 0.13 -5.28
CA GLN A 40 5.50 0.23 -6.65
C GLN A 40 5.36 1.66 -7.13
N LYS A 41 6.40 2.17 -7.79
CA LYS A 41 6.33 3.46 -8.51
C LYS A 41 5.57 3.22 -9.82
N LYS A 42 4.47 3.94 -10.01
CA LYS A 42 3.63 3.83 -11.21
C LYS A 42 3.26 5.20 -11.73
N ARG A 43 3.23 5.29 -13.05
CA ARG A 43 2.80 6.48 -13.79
C ARG A 43 1.35 6.26 -14.22
N LEU A 44 0.47 7.18 -13.82
CA LEU A 44 -0.96 7.09 -14.10
C LEU A 44 -1.38 8.32 -14.92
N PHE A 45 -2.01 8.07 -16.06
CA PHE A 45 -2.65 9.13 -16.85
C PHE A 45 -4.09 9.32 -16.38
N ILE A 46 -4.48 10.57 -16.13
CA ILE A 46 -5.83 10.94 -15.69
C ILE A 46 -6.48 11.69 -16.85
N PRO A 47 -7.42 11.07 -17.57
CA PRO A 47 -8.01 11.66 -18.76
C PRO A 47 -8.77 12.96 -18.45
N GLU A 48 -9.41 13.06 -17.28
CA GLU A 48 -10.23 14.23 -16.90
C GLU A 48 -9.39 15.50 -16.67
N LEU A 49 -8.09 15.35 -16.37
CA LEU A 49 -7.18 16.47 -16.14
C LEU A 49 -6.15 16.64 -17.25
N GLY A 50 -6.08 15.71 -18.21
CA GLY A 50 -5.01 15.62 -19.21
C GLY A 50 -3.61 15.49 -18.61
N LYS A 51 -3.50 15.12 -17.32
CA LYS A 51 -2.24 15.11 -16.56
C LYS A 51 -1.79 13.70 -16.28
N THR A 52 -0.48 13.53 -16.27
CA THR A 52 0.17 12.28 -15.85
C THR A 52 0.78 12.47 -14.46
N ILE A 53 0.45 11.60 -13.51
CA ILE A 53 0.96 11.66 -12.14
C ILE A 53 1.83 10.43 -11.84
N ASN A 54 3.00 10.67 -11.24
CA ASN A 54 3.86 9.62 -10.70
C ASN A 54 3.49 9.37 -9.23
N LEU A 55 3.10 8.14 -8.91
CA LEU A 55 2.57 7.75 -7.62
C LEU A 55 3.30 6.52 -7.09
N GLU A 56 3.64 6.50 -5.80
CA GLU A 56 4.06 5.28 -5.12
C GLU A 56 2.83 4.59 -4.51
N VAL A 57 2.41 3.48 -5.13
CA VAL A 57 1.13 2.83 -4.84
C VAL A 57 1.35 1.36 -4.48
N SER A 58 0.56 0.86 -3.53
CA SER A 58 0.54 -0.56 -3.21
C SER A 58 -0.27 -1.37 -4.22
N ALA A 59 -0.04 -2.69 -4.31
CA ALA A 59 -0.86 -3.56 -5.15
C ALA A 59 -2.38 -3.45 -4.87
N ARG A 60 -2.77 -3.25 -3.61
CA ARG A 60 -4.17 -3.00 -3.22
C ARG A 60 -4.67 -1.64 -3.72
N GLY A 61 -3.82 -0.62 -3.71
CA GLY A 61 -4.12 0.69 -4.29
C GLY A 61 -4.39 0.59 -5.79
N MET A 62 -3.56 -0.17 -6.54
CA MET A 62 -3.78 -0.42 -7.97
C MET A 62 -5.12 -1.11 -8.25
N ARG A 63 -5.46 -2.15 -7.47
CA ARG A 63 -6.77 -2.82 -7.57
C ARG A 63 -7.94 -1.87 -7.29
N THR A 64 -7.76 -0.93 -6.35
CA THR A 64 -8.79 0.05 -5.99
C THR A 64 -9.01 1.06 -7.11
N MET A 65 -7.93 1.57 -7.73
CA MET A 65 -8.01 2.45 -8.91
C MET A 65 -8.74 1.76 -10.06
N LYS A 66 -8.41 0.50 -10.34
CA LYS A 66 -9.08 -0.28 -11.39
C LYS A 66 -10.58 -0.48 -11.11
N LYS A 67 -10.98 -0.67 -9.85
CA LYS A 67 -12.39 -0.92 -9.48
C LYS A 67 -13.25 0.35 -9.47
N ARG A 68 -12.72 1.48 -8.97
CA ARG A 68 -13.49 2.70 -8.69
C ARG A 68 -13.23 3.86 -9.66
N GLY A 69 -12.23 3.71 -10.53
CA GLY A 69 -11.73 4.79 -11.38
C GLY A 69 -10.56 5.55 -10.73
N ALA A 70 -9.68 6.09 -11.57
CA ALA A 70 -8.50 6.84 -11.14
C ALA A 70 -8.87 8.17 -10.47
N TYR A 71 -9.75 8.94 -11.11
CA TYR A 71 -10.12 10.27 -10.64
C TYR A 71 -10.77 10.25 -9.25
N SER A 72 -11.82 9.45 -9.07
CA SER A 72 -12.56 9.33 -7.81
C SER A 72 -11.68 8.87 -6.64
N THR A 73 -10.73 7.97 -6.90
CA THR A 73 -9.85 7.42 -5.88
C THR A 73 -8.75 8.39 -5.46
N LEU A 74 -8.23 9.17 -6.41
CA LEU A 74 -7.20 10.19 -6.13
C LEU A 74 -7.80 11.44 -5.50
N LEU A 75 -9.02 11.83 -5.89
CA LEU A 75 -9.77 12.89 -5.22
C LEU A 75 -10.04 12.53 -3.75
N LYS A 76 -10.55 11.31 -3.50
CA LYS A 76 -10.77 10.82 -2.13
C LYS A 76 -9.49 10.71 -1.31
N ALA A 77 -8.36 10.45 -1.97
CA ALA A 77 -7.05 10.42 -1.32
C ALA A 77 -6.48 11.82 -1.05
N GLY A 78 -7.10 12.90 -1.56
CA GLY A 78 -6.61 14.27 -1.44
C GLY A 78 -5.38 14.56 -2.30
N LEU A 79 -5.10 13.72 -3.30
CA LEU A 79 -3.95 13.87 -4.20
C LEU A 79 -4.25 14.79 -5.39
N ILE A 80 -5.52 15.13 -5.58
CA ILE A 80 -6.06 16.00 -6.63
C ILE A 80 -7.05 16.95 -5.96
N GLN A 81 -7.02 18.22 -6.33
CA GLN A 81 -8.03 19.20 -5.96
C GLN A 81 -9.06 19.32 -7.09
N THR A 82 -10.35 19.37 -6.74
CA THR A 82 -11.38 19.87 -7.65
C THR A 82 -11.09 21.34 -7.93
N LYS A 83 -11.22 21.73 -9.20
CA LYS A 83 -11.20 23.14 -9.57
C LYS A 83 -12.43 23.85 -9.02
#